data_AF-A0AAV1EQ28-F1
#
_entry.id   AF-A0AAV1EQ28-F1
#
_cell.length_a   1.000
_cell.length_b   1.000
_cell.length_c   1.000
_cell.angle_alpha   90.00
_cell.angle_beta   90.00
_cell.angle_gamma   90.00
#
_symmetry.space_group_name_H-M   'P 1'
#
loop_
_entity.id
_entity.type
_entity.pdbx_description
1 polymer ?
#
loop_
_entity_poly.entity_id
_entity_poly.type
_entity_poly.pdbx_seq_one_letter_code
_entity_poly.pdbx_strand_id
1 'polypeptide(L)'
;MYQKKSQPTPGSGEAQRIACSGFNRSTDEVSQRRVPQSEPRVACQQVNLGFPNPAQICYMNSSLPSLLTLTRYFMDIVRLRDVGDTHLKLRALGKFKWLLSIQAPEFMDHDQKDAHEFLTAVLGQMRDLAALLRQVASILGRSYRCPVERNQVFRMQNCRKCKRCGSASVREEEFLNLSLDLIPGGSVQQMLQEYEKETDLEFNCECGGTTSAQCSTFTTLPNFLVLQIKRFHFTESYELVKCHDRVDLTRELIVTSSQVRHLCARV
;
A
#
# COMPACT_ATOMS: atom_id res chain seq x y z
N MET A 1 -25.72 -18.30 11.08
CA MET A 1 -27.17 -18.22 10.81
C MET A 1 -27.60 -16.80 11.13
N TYR A 2 -28.13 -16.05 10.16
CA TYR A 2 -29.31 -15.18 10.32
C TYR A 2 -29.73 -14.68 8.92
N GLN A 3 -31.03 -14.75 8.70
CA GLN A 3 -31.72 -14.78 7.41
C GLN A 3 -31.99 -13.37 6.84
N LYS A 4 -31.87 -13.20 5.51
CA LYS A 4 -32.50 -12.10 4.77
C LYS A 4 -33.97 -12.46 4.49
N LYS A 5 -34.91 -11.59 4.89
CA LYS A 5 -36.32 -11.65 4.49
C LYS A 5 -36.56 -10.87 3.19
N SER A 6 -37.34 -11.48 2.31
CA SER A 6 -37.89 -11.06 1.02
C SER A 6 -39.14 -10.17 1.16
N GLN A 7 -39.30 -9.12 0.34
CA GLN A 7 -40.27 -8.90 -0.79
C GLN A 7 -41.23 -7.70 -0.49
N PRO A 8 -41.98 -7.09 -1.46
CA PRO A 8 -42.21 -7.41 -2.88
C PRO A 8 -42.13 -6.22 -3.90
N THR A 9 -42.19 -6.56 -5.20
CA THR A 9 -42.42 -5.72 -6.41
C THR A 9 -43.91 -5.42 -6.67
N PRO A 10 -44.28 -4.43 -7.52
CA PRO A 10 -44.58 -4.69 -8.97
C PRO A 10 -44.07 -3.56 -9.92
N GLY A 11 -43.52 -3.84 -11.11
CA GLY A 11 -44.20 -3.91 -12.45
C GLY A 11 -44.21 -2.52 -13.14
N SER A 12 -43.90 -2.26 -14.42
CA SER A 12 -43.73 -3.02 -15.67
C SER A 12 -43.28 -2.06 -16.80
N GLY A 13 -42.61 -2.59 -17.85
CA GLY A 13 -42.45 -1.97 -19.19
C GLY A 13 -41.11 -1.22 -19.39
N GLU A 14 -40.36 -1.32 -20.48
CA GLU A 14 -40.51 -1.96 -21.79
C GLU A 14 -39.08 -2.17 -22.35
N ALA A 15 -38.88 -3.24 -23.12
CA ALA A 15 -37.59 -3.63 -23.67
C ALA A 15 -37.43 -3.17 -25.13
N GLN A 16 -36.29 -2.56 -25.48
CA GLN A 16 -35.86 -2.42 -26.87
C GLN A 16 -34.42 -2.88 -27.04
N ARG A 17 -34.28 -4.03 -27.72
CA ARG A 17 -33.05 -4.55 -28.30
C ARG A 17 -32.92 -3.97 -29.71
N ILE A 18 -31.74 -3.46 -30.06
CA ILE A 18 -31.39 -3.18 -31.46
C ILE A 18 -30.21 -4.08 -31.84
N ALA A 19 -30.45 -4.90 -32.86
CA ALA A 19 -29.50 -5.79 -33.50
C ALA A 19 -28.68 -5.03 -34.55
N CYS A 20 -27.39 -5.35 -34.69
CA CYS A 20 -26.58 -4.96 -35.85
C CYS A 20 -26.46 -6.16 -36.80
N SER A 21 -27.11 -6.06 -37.96
CA SER A 21 -26.89 -6.89 -39.16
C SER A 21 -26.48 -5.96 -40.30
N GLY A 22 -25.38 -6.29 -40.99
CA GLY A 22 -24.78 -5.44 -42.03
C GLY A 22 -25.39 -5.60 -43.44
N PHE A 23 -24.97 -4.72 -44.36
CA PHE A 23 -24.80 -5.03 -45.80
C PHE A 23 -24.05 -3.92 -46.56
N ASN A 24 -22.96 -4.35 -47.22
CA ASN A 24 -22.28 -3.95 -48.47
C ASN A 24 -22.25 -2.53 -49.09
N ARG A 25 -20.99 -2.17 -49.42
CA ARG A 25 -20.40 -1.61 -50.67
C ARG A 25 -21.11 -0.48 -51.43
N SER A 26 -20.35 0.61 -51.61
CA SER A 26 -20.14 1.23 -52.93
C SER A 26 -18.70 1.75 -53.06
N THR A 27 -18.16 1.52 -54.25
CA THR A 27 -16.87 1.89 -54.81
C THR A 27 -16.78 3.38 -55.09
N ASP A 28 -15.58 3.97 -55.01
CA ASP A 28 -15.05 4.93 -56.00
C ASP A 28 -13.53 5.12 -55.82
N GLU A 29 -12.79 4.85 -56.89
CA GLU A 29 -11.35 5.12 -57.07
C GLU A 29 -11.14 6.59 -57.45
N VAL A 30 -10.09 7.28 -56.95
CA VAL A 30 -9.28 8.24 -57.74
C VAL A 30 -7.91 8.51 -57.05
N SER A 31 -6.85 8.09 -57.75
CA SER A 31 -5.55 8.73 -58.00
C SER A 31 -4.46 8.95 -56.91
N GLN A 32 -3.28 8.41 -57.23
CA GLN A 32 -2.00 8.48 -56.52
C GLN A 32 -1.18 9.74 -56.88
N ARG A 33 -0.48 10.35 -55.90
CA ARG A 33 0.82 11.02 -56.11
C ARG A 33 1.79 10.66 -54.96
N ARG A 34 3.07 10.49 -55.32
CA ARG A 34 4.18 9.88 -54.56
C ARG A 34 5.14 10.90 -53.92
N VAL A 35 5.65 10.54 -52.72
CA VAL A 35 7.05 10.64 -52.18
C VAL A 35 7.53 12.04 -51.69
N PRO A 36 8.39 12.19 -50.63
CA PRO A 36 9.43 11.26 -50.15
C PRO A 36 9.52 10.90 -48.65
N GLN A 37 10.20 9.75 -48.43
CA GLN A 37 10.76 9.25 -47.17
C GLN A 37 12.14 9.88 -46.90
N SER A 38 12.42 10.27 -45.65
CA SER A 38 13.70 9.98 -44.96
C SER A 38 13.76 10.60 -43.56
N GLU A 39 13.59 9.81 -42.49
CA GLU A 39 14.26 10.04 -41.19
C GLU A 39 14.57 8.67 -40.54
N PRO A 40 15.78 8.46 -39.99
CA PRO A 40 16.18 7.16 -39.45
C PRO A 40 15.57 6.95 -38.06
N ARG A 41 14.65 5.99 -37.94
CA ARG A 41 14.20 5.50 -36.62
C ARG A 41 15.33 4.70 -35.97
N VAL A 42 15.94 5.26 -34.94
CA VAL A 42 16.80 4.51 -34.02
C VAL A 42 15.95 3.40 -33.38
N ALA A 43 16.19 2.16 -33.81
CA ALA A 43 15.57 1.00 -33.21
C ALA A 43 16.13 0.81 -31.80
N CYS A 44 15.33 1.16 -30.79
CA CYS A 44 15.59 0.72 -29.42
C CYS A 44 15.42 -0.80 -29.41
N GLN A 45 16.53 -1.55 -29.43
CA GLN A 45 16.53 -2.99 -29.20
C GLN A 45 16.01 -3.24 -27.79
N GLN A 46 14.71 -3.48 -27.71
CA GLN A 46 14.05 -3.95 -26.50
C GLN A 46 14.47 -5.41 -26.33
N VAL A 47 15.52 -5.64 -25.53
CA VAL A 47 15.96 -6.99 -25.18
C VAL A 47 14.83 -7.64 -24.38
N ASN A 48 14.02 -8.44 -25.07
CA ASN A 48 12.99 -9.27 -24.44
C ASN A 48 13.68 -10.41 -23.70
N LEU A 49 14.02 -10.18 -22.43
CA LEU A 49 14.45 -11.22 -21.50
C LEU A 49 13.21 -12.00 -21.05
N GLY A 50 12.67 -12.84 -21.93
CA GLY A 50 11.67 -13.83 -21.55
C GLY A 50 12.29 -14.92 -20.67
N PHE A 51 11.55 -15.38 -19.65
CA PHE A 51 11.98 -16.54 -18.87
C PHE A 51 11.87 -17.81 -19.74
N PRO A 52 12.87 -18.71 -19.72
CA PRO A 52 12.74 -20.00 -20.38
C PRO A 52 11.54 -20.76 -19.81
N ASN A 53 10.80 -21.46 -20.67
CA ASN A 53 9.66 -22.29 -20.29
C ASN A 53 10.05 -23.78 -20.42
N PRO A 54 10.78 -24.35 -19.44
CA PRO A 54 11.23 -25.74 -19.52
C PRO A 54 10.09 -26.78 -19.38
N ALA A 55 8.83 -26.36 -19.21
CA ALA A 55 7.67 -27.25 -19.03
C ALA A 55 6.33 -26.55 -19.43
N GLN A 56 5.19 -27.01 -18.90
CA GLN A 56 3.88 -26.33 -19.05
C GLN A 56 3.66 -25.21 -18.02
N ILE A 57 4.70 -24.42 -17.71
CA ILE A 57 4.61 -23.30 -16.74
C ILE A 57 4.32 -21.95 -17.42
N CYS A 58 3.75 -21.97 -18.62
CA CYS A 58 3.42 -20.76 -19.38
C CYS A 58 2.47 -19.82 -18.62
N TYR A 59 1.59 -20.37 -17.77
CA TYR A 59 0.73 -19.59 -16.87
C TYR A 59 1.54 -18.80 -15.82
N MET A 60 2.66 -19.33 -15.34
CA MET A 60 3.58 -18.60 -14.46
C MET A 60 4.34 -17.51 -15.23
N ASN A 61 4.80 -17.79 -16.45
CA ASN A 61 5.50 -16.80 -17.29
C ASN A 61 4.58 -15.66 -17.78
N SER A 62 3.26 -15.83 -17.76
CA SER A 62 2.29 -14.75 -18.00
C SER A 62 1.93 -13.94 -16.75
N SER A 63 2.04 -14.52 -15.55
CA SER A 63 1.67 -13.88 -14.27
C SER A 63 2.87 -13.33 -13.46
N LEU A 64 4.09 -13.84 -13.68
CA LEU A 64 5.32 -13.35 -13.06
C LEU A 64 5.76 -11.96 -13.56
N PRO A 65 5.57 -11.60 -14.86
CA PRO A 65 5.90 -10.27 -15.34
C PRO A 65 5.06 -9.18 -14.68
N SER A 66 3.77 -9.39 -14.39
CA SER A 66 2.92 -8.34 -13.80
C SER A 66 3.44 -7.90 -12.42
N LEU A 67 3.88 -8.86 -11.62
CA LEU A 67 4.37 -8.66 -10.26
C LEU A 67 5.76 -7.98 -10.20
N LEU A 68 6.74 -8.46 -10.98
CA LEU A 68 8.05 -7.82 -11.09
C LEU A 68 7.99 -6.41 -11.71
N THR A 69 6.93 -6.15 -12.49
CA THR A 69 6.71 -4.86 -13.14
C THR A 69 6.29 -3.76 -12.17
N LEU A 70 5.70 -4.09 -11.01
CA LEU A 70 5.33 -3.09 -10.01
C LEU A 70 6.56 -2.29 -9.52
N THR A 71 7.63 -2.98 -9.12
CA THR A 71 8.90 -2.34 -8.71
C THR A 71 9.52 -1.54 -9.86
N ARG A 72 9.42 -2.04 -11.10
CA ARG A 72 9.91 -1.34 -12.28
C ARG A 72 9.15 -0.04 -12.52
N TYR A 73 7.81 -0.06 -12.50
CA TYR A 73 7.02 1.15 -12.71
C TYR A 73 7.17 2.15 -11.57
N PHE A 74 7.36 1.68 -10.33
CA PHE A 74 7.75 2.56 -9.24
C PHE A 74 9.07 3.28 -9.54
N MET A 75 10.10 2.54 -9.99
CA MET A 75 11.38 3.15 -10.40
C MET A 75 11.23 4.09 -11.59
N ASP A 76 10.37 3.77 -12.56
CA ASP A 76 10.06 4.66 -13.69
C ASP A 76 9.41 5.95 -13.20
N ILE A 77 8.46 5.91 -12.25
CA ILE A 77 7.88 7.10 -11.62
C ILE A 77 8.96 7.94 -10.94
N VAL A 78 9.86 7.32 -10.18
CA VAL A 78 10.95 8.02 -9.49
C VAL A 78 11.86 8.73 -10.50
N ARG A 79 12.25 8.05 -11.59
CA ARG A 79 13.09 8.62 -12.66
C ARG A 79 12.42 9.77 -13.40
N LEU A 80 11.11 9.71 -13.54
CA LEU A 80 10.32 10.71 -14.26
C LEU A 80 9.94 11.91 -13.38
N ARG A 81 10.22 11.90 -12.08
CA ARG A 81 9.82 12.95 -11.13
C ARG A 81 10.15 14.37 -11.64
N ASP A 82 11.38 14.56 -12.10
CA ASP A 82 11.90 15.87 -12.49
C ASP A 82 11.80 16.15 -14.00
N VAL A 83 11.16 15.24 -14.75
CA VAL A 83 10.95 15.38 -16.20
C VAL A 83 9.75 16.29 -16.48
N GLY A 84 9.87 17.26 -17.39
CA GLY A 84 8.79 18.20 -17.72
C GLY A 84 7.61 17.61 -18.50
N ASP A 85 7.73 16.39 -19.02
CA ASP A 85 6.70 15.74 -19.82
C ASP A 85 5.59 15.12 -18.94
N THR A 86 4.48 15.87 -18.84
CA THR A 86 3.28 15.46 -18.12
C THR A 86 2.63 14.19 -18.69
N HIS A 87 2.64 14.01 -20.02
CA HIS A 87 2.01 12.85 -20.64
C HIS A 87 2.78 11.57 -20.30
N LEU A 88 4.11 11.64 -20.31
CA LEU A 88 4.98 10.54 -19.89
C LEU A 88 4.78 10.17 -18.41
N LYS A 89 4.68 11.18 -17.54
CA LYS A 89 4.36 10.99 -16.10
C LYS A 89 3.01 10.32 -15.89
N LEU A 90 1.95 10.81 -16.53
CA LEU A 90 0.61 10.24 -16.44
C LEU A 90 0.58 8.79 -16.94
N ARG A 91 1.29 8.47 -18.02
CA ARG A 91 1.39 7.10 -18.52
C ARG A 91 2.08 6.17 -17.53
N ALA A 92 3.16 6.60 -16.88
CA ALA A 92 3.85 5.81 -15.87
C ALA A 92 2.99 5.59 -14.62
N LEU A 93 2.33 6.66 -14.13
CA LEU A 93 1.39 6.59 -13.01
C LEU A 93 0.20 5.68 -13.30
N GLY A 94 -0.41 5.79 -14.48
CA GLY A 94 -1.53 4.95 -14.89
C GLY A 94 -1.18 3.47 -14.93
N LYS A 95 0.00 3.13 -15.46
CA LYS A 95 0.51 1.75 -15.47
C LYS A 95 0.78 1.20 -14.06
N PHE A 96 1.39 2.01 -13.20
CA PHE A 96 1.64 1.64 -11.81
C PHE A 96 0.33 1.43 -11.04
N LYS A 97 -0.60 2.38 -11.14
CA LYS A 97 -1.91 2.32 -10.50
C LYS A 97 -2.70 1.09 -10.96
N TRP A 98 -2.72 0.85 -12.28
CA TRP A 98 -3.39 -0.33 -12.83
C TRP A 98 -2.83 -1.63 -12.24
N LEU A 99 -1.50 -1.80 -12.21
CA LEU A 99 -0.89 -2.99 -11.61
C LEU A 99 -1.20 -3.12 -10.12
N LEU A 100 -1.10 -2.02 -9.36
CA LEU A 100 -1.44 -2.01 -7.94
C LEU A 100 -2.88 -2.48 -7.73
N SER A 101 -3.81 -2.00 -8.57
CA SER A 101 -5.23 -2.30 -8.47
C SER A 101 -5.60 -3.76 -8.75
N ILE A 102 -4.71 -4.57 -9.35
CA ILE A 102 -4.94 -6.01 -9.52
C ILE A 102 -5.04 -6.71 -8.16
N GLN A 103 -4.22 -6.30 -7.20
CA GLN A 103 -4.23 -6.85 -5.84
C GLN A 103 -4.93 -5.95 -4.82
N ALA A 104 -5.23 -4.70 -5.19
CA ALA A 104 -5.96 -3.74 -4.37
C ALA A 104 -7.07 -3.04 -5.21
N PRO A 105 -8.17 -3.76 -5.54
CA PRO A 105 -9.21 -3.29 -6.47
C PRO A 105 -9.86 -1.97 -6.08
N GLU A 106 -9.82 -1.60 -4.81
CA GLU A 106 -10.29 -0.33 -4.27
C GLU A 106 -9.58 0.88 -4.88
N PHE A 107 -8.39 0.71 -5.48
CA PHE A 107 -7.67 1.77 -6.19
C PHE A 107 -7.87 1.76 -7.71
N MET A 108 -8.76 0.92 -8.25
CA MET A 108 -8.99 0.80 -9.70
C MET A 108 -9.70 2.03 -10.28
N ASP A 109 -10.67 2.58 -9.54
CA ASP A 109 -11.46 3.74 -9.96
C ASP A 109 -10.65 5.05 -9.95
N HIS A 110 -11.28 6.17 -10.31
CA HIS A 110 -10.65 7.49 -10.35
C HIS A 110 -11.00 8.37 -9.14
N ASP A 111 -11.55 7.78 -8.08
CA ASP A 111 -12.03 8.52 -6.93
C ASP A 111 -10.87 8.91 -6.00
N GLN A 112 -11.15 9.85 -5.08
CA GLN A 112 -10.21 10.17 -4.01
C GLN A 112 -10.12 9.00 -3.03
N LYS A 113 -8.89 8.71 -2.56
CA LYS A 113 -8.58 7.58 -1.68
C LYS A 113 -7.71 8.03 -0.51
N ASP A 114 -7.66 7.22 0.54
CA ASP A 114 -6.77 7.46 1.67
C ASP A 114 -5.30 7.21 1.26
N ALA A 115 -4.44 8.19 1.52
CA ALA A 115 -3.03 8.13 1.15
C ALA A 115 -2.23 7.11 1.97
N HIS A 116 -2.60 6.90 3.24
CA HIS A 116 -1.98 5.89 4.10
C HIS A 116 -2.40 4.47 3.69
N GLU A 117 -3.66 4.29 3.32
CA GLU A 117 -4.16 3.01 2.77
C GLU A 117 -3.40 2.67 1.48
N PHE A 118 -3.29 3.63 0.55
CA PHE A 118 -2.51 3.48 -0.68
C PHE A 118 -1.04 3.15 -0.41
N LEU A 119 -0.38 3.87 0.51
CA LEU A 119 1.01 3.62 0.87
C LEU A 119 1.19 2.20 1.43
N THR A 120 0.29 1.78 2.33
CA THR A 120 0.34 0.45 2.95
C THR A 120 0.13 -0.65 1.90
N ALA A 121 -0.80 -0.46 0.96
CA ALA A 121 -1.00 -1.38 -0.15
C ALA A 121 0.25 -1.51 -1.04
N VAL A 122 0.87 -0.38 -1.42
CA VAL A 122 2.11 -0.38 -2.22
C VAL A 122 3.24 -1.13 -1.51
N LEU A 123 3.46 -0.83 -0.22
CA LEU A 123 4.53 -1.46 0.56
C LEU A 123 4.26 -2.94 0.80
N GLY A 124 3.00 -3.33 1.03
CA GLY A 124 2.57 -4.72 1.15
C GLY A 124 2.89 -5.50 -0.12
N GLN A 125 2.46 -5.01 -1.28
CA GLN A 125 2.76 -5.68 -2.55
C GLN A 125 4.27 -5.76 -2.81
N MET A 126 5.06 -4.74 -2.47
CA MET A 126 6.53 -4.82 -2.56
C MET A 126 7.14 -5.88 -1.63
N ARG A 127 6.57 -6.13 -0.44
CA ARG A 127 6.98 -7.21 0.47
C ARG A 127 6.59 -8.58 -0.06
N ASP A 128 5.39 -8.73 -0.61
CA ASP A 128 4.91 -10.00 -1.15
C ASP A 128 5.79 -10.49 -2.31
N LEU A 129 6.36 -9.56 -3.09
CA LEU A 129 7.33 -9.85 -4.14
C LEU A 129 8.70 -10.31 -3.63
N ALA A 130 9.00 -10.15 -2.34
CA ALA A 130 10.36 -10.33 -1.84
C ALA A 130 10.85 -11.77 -1.97
N ALA A 131 10.01 -12.76 -1.67
CA ALA A 131 10.40 -14.17 -1.76
C ALA A 131 10.78 -14.56 -3.20
N LEU A 132 9.95 -14.18 -4.16
CA LEU A 132 10.20 -14.41 -5.59
C LEU A 132 11.47 -13.70 -6.06
N LEU A 133 11.64 -12.42 -5.71
CA LEU A 133 12.82 -11.64 -6.10
C LEU A 133 14.12 -12.19 -5.52
N ARG A 134 14.09 -12.72 -4.28
CA ARG A 134 15.25 -13.43 -3.70
C ARG A 134 15.59 -14.69 -4.49
N GLN A 135 14.59 -15.47 -4.87
CA GLN A 135 14.80 -16.69 -5.66
C GLN A 135 15.40 -16.36 -7.03
N VAL A 136 14.83 -15.39 -7.76
CA VAL A 136 15.34 -14.96 -9.07
C VAL A 136 16.77 -14.41 -8.95
N ALA A 137 17.05 -13.59 -7.93
CA ALA A 137 18.40 -13.08 -7.70
C ALA A 137 19.40 -14.22 -7.45
N SER A 138 19.03 -15.20 -6.62
CA SER A 138 19.87 -16.36 -6.33
C SER A 138 20.23 -17.15 -7.59
N ILE A 139 19.27 -17.39 -8.49
CA ILE A 139 19.50 -18.07 -9.77
C ILE A 139 20.49 -17.29 -10.64
N LEU A 140 20.44 -15.96 -10.60
CA LEU A 140 21.34 -15.08 -11.33
C LEU A 140 22.69 -14.85 -10.63
N GLY A 141 22.99 -15.58 -9.54
CA GLY A 141 24.22 -15.39 -8.75
C GLY A 141 24.28 -14.03 -8.05
N ARG A 142 23.13 -13.42 -7.75
CA ARG A 142 22.99 -12.12 -7.08
C ARG A 142 22.23 -12.28 -5.77
N SER A 143 22.31 -11.27 -4.91
CA SER A 143 21.46 -11.17 -3.72
C SER A 143 20.44 -10.05 -3.88
N TYR A 144 19.19 -10.30 -3.50
CA TYR A 144 18.16 -9.28 -3.37
C TYR A 144 17.79 -9.09 -1.90
N ARG A 145 17.63 -7.82 -1.48
CA ARG A 145 17.06 -7.45 -0.18
C ARG A 145 15.85 -6.57 -0.43
N CYS A 146 14.72 -6.89 0.18
CA CYS A 146 13.51 -6.10 0.02
C CYS A 146 13.73 -4.69 0.59
N PRO A 147 13.49 -3.63 -0.19
CA PRO A 147 13.64 -2.25 0.29
C PRO A 147 12.74 -1.94 1.49
N VAL A 148 11.54 -2.52 1.53
CA VAL A 148 10.58 -2.29 2.62
C VAL A 148 11.08 -2.91 3.92
N GLU A 149 11.47 -4.18 3.89
CA GLU A 149 12.02 -4.87 5.07
C GLU A 149 13.29 -4.21 5.60
N ARG A 150 14.15 -3.74 4.69
CA ARG A 150 15.43 -3.12 5.10
C ARG A 150 15.25 -1.75 5.74
N ASN A 151 14.30 -0.96 5.26
CA ASN A 151 14.26 0.46 5.57
C ASN A 151 13.07 0.90 6.39
N GLN A 152 11.97 0.14 6.40
CA GLN A 152 10.71 0.57 6.99
C GLN A 152 10.12 -0.42 7.98
N VAL A 153 10.47 -1.70 7.91
CA VAL A 153 10.07 -2.66 8.95
C VAL A 153 10.84 -2.36 10.23
N PHE A 154 10.13 -2.28 11.34
CA PHE A 154 10.67 -2.22 12.69
C PHE A 154 9.87 -3.12 13.62
N ARG A 155 10.42 -3.37 14.81
CA ARG A 155 9.82 -4.26 15.81
C ARG A 155 9.54 -3.48 17.09
N MET A 156 8.41 -3.83 17.69
CA MET A 156 8.05 -3.36 19.02
C MET A 156 7.72 -4.55 19.92
N GLN A 157 8.07 -4.41 21.19
CA GLN A 157 7.71 -5.33 22.24
C GLN A 157 6.45 -4.82 22.93
N ASN A 158 5.40 -5.62 22.87
CA ASN A 158 4.09 -5.37 23.46
C ASN A 158 3.94 -6.23 24.72
N CYS A 159 3.97 -5.59 25.87
CA CYS A 159 3.78 -6.23 27.17
C CYS A 159 2.35 -5.95 27.65
N ARG A 160 1.67 -7.00 28.10
CA ARG A 160 0.37 -6.92 28.76
C ARG A 160 0.48 -7.54 30.15
N LYS A 161 0.07 -6.81 31.18
CA LYS A 161 0.09 -7.27 32.58
C LYS A 161 -1.31 -7.20 33.18
N CYS A 162 -1.83 -8.32 33.66
CA CYS A 162 -3.12 -8.34 34.36
C CYS A 162 -3.04 -7.50 35.64
N LYS A 163 -3.98 -6.58 35.84
CA LYS A 163 -3.99 -5.72 37.04
C LYS A 163 -4.39 -6.44 38.32
N ARG A 164 -5.05 -7.61 38.20
CA ARG A 164 -5.49 -8.41 39.35
C ARG A 164 -4.41 -9.37 39.87
N CYS A 165 -3.89 -10.25 39.03
CA CYS A 165 -2.92 -11.29 39.45
C CYS A 165 -1.47 -10.96 39.08
N GLY A 166 -1.23 -9.90 38.30
CA GLY A 166 0.11 -9.53 37.85
C GLY A 166 0.70 -10.40 36.74
N SER A 167 -0.01 -11.45 36.28
CA SER A 167 0.44 -12.29 35.16
C SER A 167 0.70 -11.42 33.93
N ALA A 168 1.90 -11.55 33.36
CA ALA A 168 2.34 -10.77 32.22
C ALA A 168 2.55 -11.64 30.99
N SER A 169 2.27 -11.09 29.83
CA SER A 169 2.59 -11.68 28.53
C SER A 169 3.32 -10.65 27.70
N VAL A 170 4.37 -11.09 27.02
CA VAL A 170 5.20 -10.26 26.14
C VAL A 170 5.12 -10.84 24.74
N ARG A 171 4.92 -9.98 23.74
CA ARG A 171 4.96 -10.34 22.34
C ARG A 171 5.84 -9.35 21.59
N GLU A 172 6.60 -9.84 20.62
CA GLU A 172 7.29 -8.98 19.67
C GLU A 172 6.51 -8.98 18.36
N GLU A 173 6.23 -7.79 17.83
CA GLU A 173 5.45 -7.59 16.61
C GLU A 173 6.21 -6.70 15.63
N GLU A 174 6.07 -7.00 14.34
CA GLU A 174 6.63 -6.19 13.26
C GLU A 174 5.62 -5.13 12.77
N PHE A 175 6.10 -3.92 12.58
CA PHE A 175 5.32 -2.76 12.15
C PHE A 175 5.96 -2.10 10.91
N LEU A 176 5.12 -1.43 10.12
CA LEU A 176 5.53 -0.59 8.98
C LEU A 176 5.22 0.90 9.20
N ASN A 177 4.30 1.18 10.12
CA ASN A 177 3.88 2.52 10.51
C ASN A 177 3.22 2.46 11.89
N LEU A 178 3.08 3.61 12.55
CA LEU A 178 2.26 3.77 13.76
C LEU A 178 1.12 4.73 13.49
N SER A 179 -0.09 4.38 13.94
CA SER A 179 -1.25 5.25 13.91
C SER A 179 -1.44 5.92 15.27
N LEU A 180 -1.09 7.20 15.35
CA LEU A 180 -1.12 8.01 16.57
C LEU A 180 -2.46 8.73 16.73
N ASP A 181 -2.98 8.72 17.95
CA ASP A 181 -4.18 9.51 18.27
C ASP A 181 -3.83 11.00 18.32
N LEU A 182 -4.68 11.81 17.70
CA LEU A 182 -4.48 13.25 17.64
C LEU A 182 -4.68 13.87 19.02
N ILE A 183 -3.66 14.60 19.49
CA ILE A 183 -3.75 15.50 20.64
C ILE A 183 -3.97 16.93 20.09
N PRO A 184 -5.13 17.58 20.33
CA PRO A 184 -5.42 18.92 19.82
C PRO A 184 -4.38 19.94 20.29
N GLY A 185 -3.73 20.63 19.34
CA GLY A 185 -2.66 21.59 19.63
C GLY A 185 -1.37 20.96 20.18
N GLY A 186 -1.27 19.62 20.16
CA GLY A 186 -0.10 18.88 20.60
C GLY A 186 0.95 18.70 19.51
N SER A 187 2.14 18.28 19.93
CA SER A 187 3.24 17.89 19.04
C SER A 187 3.21 16.40 18.69
N VAL A 188 3.86 16.02 17.59
CA VAL A 188 4.06 14.60 17.25
C VAL A 188 4.85 13.86 18.35
N GLN A 189 5.79 14.54 19.01
CA GLN A 189 6.53 13.98 20.14
C GLN A 189 5.59 13.59 21.29
N GLN A 190 4.63 14.46 21.64
CA GLN A 190 3.66 14.17 22.70
C GLN A 190 2.73 13.02 22.31
N MET A 191 2.25 12.98 21.06
CA MET A 191 1.41 11.89 20.57
C MET A 191 2.13 10.54 20.60
N LEU A 192 3.43 10.53 20.27
CA LEU A 192 4.26 9.34 20.34
C LEU A 192 4.52 8.90 21.78
N GLN A 193 4.78 9.85 22.69
CA GLN A 193 4.92 9.55 24.13
C GLN A 193 3.64 8.99 24.73
N GLU A 194 2.47 9.52 24.35
CA GLU A 194 1.20 8.99 24.82
C GLU A 194 0.93 7.59 24.23
N TYR A 195 1.38 7.30 23.00
CA TYR A 195 1.31 5.96 22.41
C TYR A 195 2.19 4.93 23.15
N GLU A 196 3.38 5.32 23.62
CA GLU A 196 4.31 4.45 24.36
C GLU A 196 3.91 4.26 25.84
N LYS A 197 2.99 5.09 26.35
CA LYS A 197 2.54 5.07 27.74
C LYS A 197 1.73 3.81 28.05
N GLU A 198 1.76 3.41 29.32
CA GLU A 198 0.90 2.34 29.80
C GLU A 198 -0.58 2.73 29.63
N THR A 199 -1.32 1.89 28.90
CA THR A 199 -2.76 2.07 28.63
C THR A 199 -3.55 0.91 29.21
N ASP A 200 -4.80 1.18 29.56
CA ASP A 200 -5.71 0.17 30.09
C ASP A 200 -6.40 -0.57 28.95
N LEU A 201 -6.34 -1.90 29.00
CA LEU A 201 -6.93 -2.80 28.04
C LEU A 201 -7.92 -3.72 28.73
N GLU A 202 -9.09 -3.87 28.15
CA GLU A 202 -10.04 -4.92 28.52
C GLU A 202 -9.52 -6.29 28.06
N PHE A 203 -9.20 -7.15 29.04
CA PHE A 203 -8.69 -8.49 28.78
C PHE A 203 -9.11 -9.46 29.88
N ASN A 204 -9.78 -10.54 29.49
CA ASN A 204 -10.20 -11.61 30.38
C ASN A 204 -9.03 -12.55 30.68
N CYS A 205 -8.41 -12.37 31.84
CA CYS A 205 -7.36 -13.22 32.36
C CYS A 205 -7.94 -14.50 32.96
N GLU A 206 -7.18 -15.60 32.92
CA GLU A 206 -7.55 -16.90 33.52
C GLU A 206 -7.81 -16.81 35.03
N CYS A 207 -7.25 -15.80 35.71
CA CYS A 207 -7.54 -15.54 37.13
C CYS A 207 -8.93 -14.92 37.37
N GLY A 208 -9.70 -14.61 36.31
CA GLY A 208 -10.98 -13.91 36.36
C GLY A 208 -10.87 -12.39 36.45
N GLY A 209 -9.69 -11.80 36.24
CA GLY A 209 -9.54 -10.34 36.07
C GLY A 209 -9.92 -9.91 34.66
N THR A 210 -10.57 -8.75 34.51
CA THR A 210 -11.06 -8.23 33.23
C THR A 210 -10.25 -7.06 32.68
N THR A 211 -9.31 -6.52 33.46
CA THR A 211 -8.48 -5.38 33.05
C THR A 211 -7.00 -5.72 33.12
N SER A 212 -6.27 -5.24 32.12
CA SER A 212 -4.82 -5.37 32.01
C SER A 212 -4.19 -4.04 31.62
N ALA A 213 -2.97 -3.81 32.07
CA ALA A 213 -2.12 -2.75 31.56
C ALA A 213 -1.41 -3.24 30.29
N GLN A 214 -1.31 -2.39 29.27
CA GLN A 214 -0.56 -2.64 28.05
C GLN A 214 0.49 -1.54 27.85
N CYS A 215 1.72 -1.93 27.52
CA CYS A 215 2.76 -1.00 27.07
C CYS A 215 3.49 -1.53 25.85
N SER A 216 3.89 -0.61 24.97
CA SER A 216 4.50 -0.89 23.68
C SER A 216 5.82 -0.11 23.59
N THR A 217 6.93 -0.80 23.32
CA THR A 217 8.26 -0.18 23.28
C THR A 217 9.05 -0.62 22.05
N PHE A 218 9.88 0.27 21.49
CA PHE A 218 10.69 -0.08 20.32
C PHE A 218 11.82 -1.06 20.67
N THR A 219 11.87 -2.20 19.98
CA THR A 219 13.03 -3.11 20.02
C THR A 219 14.00 -2.82 18.89
N THR A 220 13.51 -2.34 17.74
CA THR A 220 14.35 -1.89 16.62
C THR A 220 13.77 -0.60 16.03
N LEU A 221 14.60 0.17 15.32
CA LEU A 221 14.15 1.35 14.58
C LEU A 221 14.34 1.18 13.07
N PRO A 222 13.39 1.68 12.27
CA PRO A 222 13.55 1.69 10.82
C PRO A 222 14.44 2.86 10.38
N ASN A 223 14.95 2.82 9.15
CA ASN A 223 15.61 3.99 8.54
C ASN A 223 14.60 5.10 8.23
N PHE A 224 13.34 4.73 7.96
CA PHE A 224 12.22 5.64 7.73
C PHE A 224 11.04 5.23 8.60
N LEU A 225 10.73 6.05 9.61
CA LEU A 225 9.56 5.84 10.47
C LEU A 225 8.36 6.58 9.89
N VAL A 226 7.28 5.86 9.61
CA VAL A 226 6.03 6.45 9.12
C VAL A 226 5.05 6.55 10.29
N LEU A 227 4.60 7.78 10.58
CA LEU A 227 3.62 8.08 11.61
C LEU A 227 2.35 8.62 10.93
N GLN A 228 1.24 7.90 11.10
CA GLN A 228 -0.08 8.32 10.66
C GLN A 228 -0.81 8.99 11.82
N ILE A 229 -1.19 10.25 11.67
CA ILE A 229 -2.01 10.93 12.69
C ILE A 229 -3.49 10.66 12.39
N LYS A 230 -4.22 10.07 13.34
CA LYS A 230 -5.66 9.81 13.21
C LYS A 230 -6.44 11.12 13.31
N ARG A 231 -6.70 11.73 12.16
CA ARG A 231 -7.45 12.99 12.03
C ARG A 231 -8.95 12.79 11.80
N PHE A 232 -9.46 11.59 12.00
CA PHE A 232 -10.87 11.29 11.82
C PHE A 232 -11.38 10.53 13.04
N HIS A 233 -12.55 10.92 13.52
CA HIS A 233 -13.25 10.24 14.61
C HIS A 233 -14.74 10.18 14.30
N PHE A 234 -15.43 9.26 14.95
CA PHE A 234 -16.89 9.19 14.91
C PHE A 234 -17.48 10.01 16.04
N THR A 235 -18.51 10.79 15.74
CA THR A 235 -19.35 11.45 16.73
C THR A 235 -20.26 10.44 17.42
N GLU A 236 -20.96 10.87 18.48
CA GLU A 236 -22.03 10.07 19.10
C GLU A 236 -23.16 9.73 18.13
N SER A 237 -23.36 10.55 17.08
CA SER A 237 -24.28 10.32 15.97
C SER A 237 -23.74 9.38 14.88
N TYR A 238 -22.56 8.76 15.07
CA TYR A 238 -21.86 7.92 14.09
C TYR A 238 -21.48 8.63 12.79
N GLU A 239 -21.30 9.96 12.85
CA GLU A 239 -20.81 10.74 11.71
C GLU A 239 -19.29 10.83 11.75
N LEU A 240 -18.65 10.63 10.60
CA LEU A 240 -17.19 10.73 10.48
C LEU A 240 -16.78 12.20 10.35
N VAL A 241 -16.07 12.73 11.34
CA VAL A 241 -15.65 14.13 11.38
C VAL A 241 -14.13 14.24 11.30
N LYS A 242 -13.65 15.17 10.47
CA LYS A 242 -12.22 15.48 10.33
C LYS A 242 -11.78 16.49 11.38
N CYS A 243 -10.72 16.16 12.11
CA CYS A 243 -10.05 17.05 13.05
C CYS A 243 -9.04 17.95 12.32
N HIS A 244 -9.26 19.26 12.44
CA HIS A 244 -8.45 20.28 11.79
C HIS A 244 -7.37 20.89 12.70
N ASP A 245 -7.22 20.37 13.92
CA ASP A 245 -6.25 20.89 14.87
C ASP A 245 -4.83 20.89 14.31
N ARG A 246 -4.12 21.98 14.60
CA ARG A 246 -2.71 22.11 14.28
C ARG A 246 -1.93 21.07 15.08
N VAL A 247 -0.89 20.54 14.44
CA VAL A 247 0.03 19.59 15.04
C VAL A 247 1.43 20.11 14.87
N ASP A 248 2.14 20.23 15.97
CA ASP A 248 3.50 20.75 15.97
C ASP A 248 4.49 19.65 15.56
N LEU A 249 5.33 19.97 14.58
CA LEU A 249 6.36 19.09 14.06
C LEU A 249 7.72 19.53 14.60
N THR A 250 8.43 18.60 15.22
CA THR A 250 9.82 18.79 15.65
C THR A 250 10.76 18.16 14.64
N ARG A 251 11.97 18.70 14.49
CA ARG A 251 13.01 18.12 13.60
C ARG A 251 13.58 16.81 14.15
N GLU A 252 13.48 16.63 15.46
CA GLU A 252 13.97 15.45 16.16
C GLU A 252 12.82 14.87 16.97
N LEU A 253 12.70 13.55 16.92
CA LEU A 253 11.78 12.76 17.73
C LEU A 253 12.59 11.83 18.61
N ILE A 254 12.26 11.80 19.90
CA ILE A 254 12.90 10.94 20.89
C ILE A 254 11.98 9.76 21.12
N VAL A 255 12.50 8.56 20.92
CA VAL A 255 11.78 7.30 21.14
C VAL A 255 12.40 6.53 22.29
N THR A 256 11.56 5.84 23.06
CA THR A 256 12.03 4.97 24.14
C THR A 256 12.26 3.56 23.60
N SER A 257 13.45 3.01 23.87
CA SER A 257 13.81 1.65 23.46
C SER A 257 14.13 0.78 24.66
N SER A 258 13.73 -0.48 24.59
CA SER A 258 14.07 -1.48 25.62
C SER A 258 15.56 -1.80 25.69
N GLN A 259 16.34 -1.48 24.64
CA GLN A 259 17.78 -1.79 24.56
C GLN A 259 18.69 -0.57 24.82
N VAL A 260 18.20 0.66 24.64
CA VAL A 260 18.96 1.91 24.87
C VAL A 260 18.00 2.98 25.38
N ARG A 261 18.38 3.70 26.45
CA ARG A 261 17.47 4.63 27.15
C ARG A 261 16.81 5.68 26.25
N HIS A 262 17.44 6.10 25.16
CA HIS A 262 16.86 7.00 24.16
C HIS A 262 17.47 6.77 22.77
N LEU A 263 16.65 6.74 21.72
CA LEU A 263 17.10 6.82 20.33
C LEU A 263 16.51 8.10 19.70
N CYS A 264 17.27 8.73 18.82
CA CYS A 264 16.86 9.96 18.12
C CYS A 264 16.50 9.63 16.67
N ALA A 265 15.25 9.90 16.28
CA ALA A 265 14.83 9.93 14.89
C ALA A 265 14.89 11.38 14.38
N ARG A 266 15.38 11.57 13.15
CA ARG A 266 15.38 12.88 12.48
C ARG A 266 14.26 12.92 11.44
N VAL A 267 13.52 14.02 11.43
CA VAL A 267 12.42 14.33 10.50
C VAL A 267 12.95 15.05 9.26
#